data_AF-A0A5C5BE45-F1
#
_entry.id   AF-A0A5C5BE45-F1
#
_cell.length_a   1.000
_cell.length_b   1.000
_cell.length_c   1.000
_cell.angle_alpha   90.00
_cell.angle_beta   90.00
_cell.angle_gamma   90.00
#
_symmetry.space_group_name_H-M   'P 1'
#
loop_
_entity.id
_entity.type
_entity.pdbx_description
1 polymer ?
#
loop_
_entity_poly.entity_id
_entity_poly.type
_entity_poly.pdbx_seq_one_letter_code
_entity_poly.pdbx_strand_id
1 'polypeptide(L)'
;MPGSPSAAAAPSPSPASTRPVRVPDLRALKERGERLVMLTAYDGVTARIFDEQGVDLLLVGDSIGDNMLGHRNTIPVTVDEMVVATRSVARATKRALVVADLPFGSYEASPAQAHATSVRLLKEGGANAVKLEGGRHVTEQVRLLTRSGIPVVGHLGLTPQAENILGGKRVQGRGEDAADALLADAVALADAGAVALVLEMVPAPLAARVTARLAIPTIGIGAGAGCDGQVLVWLDMAGMADWAPRFSRRFGEVGAALAEATRAYGAAVRNGSFPGPEHTYGE
;
A
#
# COMPACT_ATOMS: atom_id res chain seq x y z
N MET A 1 -29.65 8.41 -36.58
CA MET A 1 -28.77 7.50 -35.83
C MET A 1 -27.33 7.81 -36.21
N PRO A 2 -26.61 8.69 -35.49
CA PRO A 2 -25.18 8.87 -35.73
C PRO A 2 -24.40 7.82 -34.90
N GLY A 3 -23.46 7.16 -35.56
CA GLY A 3 -22.69 6.03 -35.03
C GLY A 3 -21.72 6.41 -33.91
N SER A 4 -21.54 5.47 -32.99
CA SER A 4 -20.55 5.54 -31.91
C SER A 4 -19.12 5.58 -32.46
N PRO A 5 -18.25 6.45 -31.93
CA PRO A 5 -16.85 6.45 -32.31
C PRO A 5 -16.14 5.22 -31.71
N SER A 6 -15.39 4.53 -32.56
CA SER A 6 -14.48 3.45 -32.21
C SER A 6 -13.48 3.92 -31.16
N ALA A 7 -13.42 3.24 -30.03
CA ALA A 7 -12.43 3.50 -28.98
C ALA A 7 -11.04 3.13 -29.52
N ALA A 8 -10.17 4.12 -29.68
CA ALA A 8 -8.77 3.90 -30.01
C ALA A 8 -8.11 3.05 -28.89
N ALA A 9 -7.50 1.93 -29.28
CA ALA A 9 -6.76 1.07 -28.38
C ALA A 9 -5.58 1.85 -27.77
N ALA A 10 -5.50 1.87 -26.43
CA ALA A 10 -4.38 2.44 -25.71
C ALA A 10 -3.07 1.67 -26.08
N PRO A 11 -1.91 2.36 -26.16
CA PRO A 11 -0.65 1.70 -26.45
C PRO A 11 -0.31 0.68 -25.37
N SER A 12 0.08 -0.52 -25.78
CA SER A 12 0.55 -1.58 -24.90
C SER A 12 1.75 -1.09 -24.07
N PRO A 13 1.76 -1.28 -22.74
CA PRO A 13 2.90 -0.87 -21.93
C PRO A 13 4.15 -1.64 -22.36
N SER A 14 5.29 -0.93 -22.41
CA SER A 14 6.60 -1.58 -22.59
C SER A 14 6.83 -2.61 -21.49
N PRO A 15 7.50 -3.75 -21.78
CA PRO A 15 7.74 -4.77 -20.77
C PRO A 15 8.45 -4.15 -19.56
N ALA A 16 7.87 -4.34 -18.38
CA ALA A 16 8.44 -3.82 -17.14
C ALA A 16 9.88 -4.32 -16.96
N SER A 17 10.77 -3.44 -16.53
CA SER A 17 12.17 -3.78 -16.24
C SER A 17 12.24 -4.97 -15.28
N THR A 18 13.17 -5.90 -15.48
CA THR A 18 13.37 -7.04 -14.57
C THR A 18 14.27 -6.72 -13.37
N ARG A 19 14.80 -5.49 -13.28
CA ARG A 19 15.69 -5.05 -12.19
C ARG A 19 14.88 -4.72 -10.92
N PRO A 20 15.31 -5.18 -9.73
CA PRO A 20 14.70 -4.78 -8.47
C PRO A 20 14.68 -3.27 -8.25
N VAL A 21 13.52 -2.76 -7.79
CA VAL A 21 13.32 -1.37 -7.36
C VAL A 21 14.02 -1.18 -6.02
N ARG A 22 14.85 -0.14 -5.94
CA ARG A 22 15.59 0.24 -4.73
C ARG A 22 15.24 1.67 -4.32
N VAL A 23 15.57 2.03 -3.08
CA VAL A 23 15.32 3.38 -2.54
C VAL A 23 15.80 4.52 -3.46
N PRO A 24 17.03 4.48 -4.05
CA PRO A 24 17.46 5.54 -4.97
C PRO A 24 16.58 5.68 -6.21
N ASP A 25 15.93 4.59 -6.63
CA ASP A 25 15.05 4.59 -7.81
C ASP A 25 13.79 5.41 -7.57
N LEU A 26 13.28 5.44 -6.33
CA LEU A 26 12.09 6.21 -5.97
C LEU A 26 12.31 7.71 -6.20
N ARG A 27 13.48 8.21 -5.77
CA ARG A 27 13.87 9.61 -6.00
C ARG A 27 14.13 9.88 -7.49
N ALA A 28 14.81 8.96 -8.17
CA ALA A 28 15.08 9.11 -9.60
C ALA A 28 13.79 9.15 -10.43
N LEU A 29 12.76 8.39 -10.06
CA LEU A 29 11.45 8.40 -10.70
C LEU A 29 10.76 9.76 -10.51
N LYS A 30 10.76 10.31 -9.29
CA LYS A 30 10.28 11.67 -9.02
C LYS A 30 11.00 12.72 -9.87
N GLU A 31 12.34 12.68 -9.91
CA GLU A 31 13.16 13.65 -10.65
C GLU A 31 12.88 13.60 -12.17
N ARG A 32 12.50 12.43 -12.71
CA ARG A 32 12.06 12.27 -14.11
C ARG A 32 10.57 12.57 -14.34
N GLY A 33 9.80 12.82 -13.29
CA GLY A 33 8.34 13.01 -13.38
C GLY A 33 7.55 11.72 -13.69
N GLU A 34 8.16 10.56 -13.51
CA GLU A 34 7.52 9.25 -13.67
C GLU A 34 6.75 8.89 -12.39
N ARG A 35 5.47 8.50 -12.55
CA ARG A 35 4.59 8.27 -11.40
C ARG A 35 4.83 6.90 -10.77
N LEU A 36 5.02 6.87 -9.46
CA LEU A 36 5.17 5.63 -8.69
C LEU A 36 3.82 4.91 -8.52
N VAL A 37 3.83 3.61 -8.79
CA VAL A 37 2.66 2.73 -8.57
C VAL A 37 2.89 1.90 -7.32
N MET A 38 2.02 2.07 -6.34
CA MET A 38 2.02 1.28 -5.10
C MET A 38 0.67 0.59 -4.92
N LEU A 39 0.69 -0.68 -4.51
CA LEU A 39 -0.51 -1.42 -4.12
C LEU A 39 -0.27 -2.15 -2.82
N THR A 40 -1.31 -2.33 -2.02
CA THR A 40 -1.20 -3.27 -0.91
C THR A 40 -1.10 -4.71 -1.41
N ALA A 41 -0.40 -5.56 -0.66
CA ALA A 41 -0.39 -7.01 -0.86
C ALA A 41 -0.20 -7.70 0.49
N TYR A 42 -0.87 -8.85 0.68
CA TYR A 42 -0.88 -9.55 1.97
C TYR A 42 -0.44 -11.01 1.85
N ASP A 43 -0.28 -11.50 0.63
CA ASP A 43 0.07 -12.89 0.32
C ASP A 43 0.94 -12.98 -0.96
N GLY A 44 1.62 -14.12 -1.11
CA GLY A 44 2.52 -14.35 -2.23
C GLY A 44 1.84 -14.55 -3.59
N VAL A 45 0.58 -14.99 -3.64
CA VAL A 45 -0.14 -15.18 -4.92
C VAL A 45 -0.41 -13.82 -5.55
N THR A 46 -0.98 -12.92 -4.74
CA THR A 46 -1.29 -11.54 -5.13
C THR A 46 0.00 -10.76 -5.45
N ALA A 47 1.01 -10.87 -4.58
CA ALA A 47 2.29 -10.18 -4.77
C ALA A 47 2.98 -10.53 -6.08
N ARG A 48 3.03 -11.83 -6.45
CA ARG A 48 3.62 -12.28 -7.71
C ARG A 48 2.94 -11.65 -8.92
N ILE A 49 1.61 -11.62 -8.94
CA ILE A 49 0.84 -11.04 -10.05
C ILE A 49 1.18 -9.55 -10.18
N PHE A 50 1.14 -8.81 -9.08
CA PHE A 50 1.42 -7.36 -9.09
C PHE A 50 2.85 -7.04 -9.49
N ASP A 51 3.83 -7.82 -9.02
CA ASP A 51 5.23 -7.68 -9.37
C ASP A 51 5.47 -7.87 -10.88
N GLU A 52 4.84 -8.89 -11.47
CA GLU A 52 4.90 -9.19 -12.92
C GLU A 52 4.23 -8.11 -13.78
N GLN A 53 3.25 -7.38 -13.24
CA GLN A 53 2.59 -6.26 -13.92
C GLN A 53 3.29 -4.91 -13.70
N GLY A 54 4.46 -4.88 -13.06
CA GLY A 54 5.26 -3.67 -12.97
C GLY A 54 4.91 -2.73 -11.81
N VAL A 55 4.24 -3.19 -10.76
CA VAL A 55 4.02 -2.37 -9.55
C VAL A 55 5.36 -2.04 -8.90
N ASP A 56 5.62 -0.77 -8.58
CA ASP A 56 6.93 -0.32 -8.08
C ASP A 56 7.14 -0.64 -6.60
N LEU A 57 6.08 -0.48 -5.79
CA LEU A 57 6.09 -0.77 -4.36
C LEU A 57 4.91 -1.67 -3.95
N LEU A 58 5.20 -2.68 -3.14
CA LEU A 58 4.18 -3.51 -2.50
C LEU A 58 4.11 -3.17 -1.02
N LEU A 59 2.94 -2.73 -0.56
CA LEU A 59 2.68 -2.43 0.84
C LEU A 59 2.04 -3.63 1.54
N VAL A 60 2.78 -4.26 2.45
CA VAL A 60 2.15 -5.10 3.47
C VAL A 60 1.64 -4.18 4.56
N GLY A 61 0.42 -3.70 4.36
CA GLY A 61 -0.22 -2.72 5.24
C GLY A 61 -0.97 -3.36 6.40
N ASP A 62 -1.08 -2.63 7.51
CA ASP A 62 -1.92 -3.03 8.65
C ASP A 62 -3.43 -3.07 8.29
N SER A 63 -3.81 -2.52 7.14
CA SER A 63 -5.08 -2.76 6.45
C SER A 63 -5.35 -4.25 6.17
N ILE A 64 -4.39 -5.15 6.37
CA ILE A 64 -4.67 -6.60 6.44
C ILE A 64 -5.70 -6.93 7.53
N GLY A 65 -5.74 -6.17 8.63
CA GLY A 65 -6.61 -6.42 9.76
C GLY A 65 -8.09 -6.42 9.38
N ASP A 66 -8.56 -5.34 8.78
CA ASP A 66 -9.96 -5.19 8.37
C ASP A 66 -10.27 -5.88 7.03
N ASN A 67 -9.30 -5.96 6.12
CA ASN A 67 -9.55 -6.52 4.78
C ASN A 67 -9.41 -8.05 4.69
N MET A 68 -8.54 -8.66 5.51
CA MET A 68 -8.22 -10.09 5.40
C MET A 68 -8.50 -10.86 6.70
N LEU A 69 -8.32 -10.23 7.86
CA LEU A 69 -8.47 -10.88 9.18
C LEU A 69 -9.83 -10.63 9.83
N GLY A 70 -10.68 -9.80 9.22
CA GLY A 70 -12.04 -9.52 9.71
C GLY A 70 -12.08 -8.68 10.99
N HIS A 71 -11.01 -7.96 11.32
CA HIS A 71 -11.04 -6.96 12.38
C HIS A 71 -11.93 -5.79 12.00
N ARG A 72 -12.38 -5.03 13.00
CA ARG A 72 -13.18 -3.82 12.75
C ARG A 72 -12.35 -2.63 12.28
N ASN A 73 -11.04 -2.68 12.54
CA ASN A 73 -10.05 -1.64 12.32
C ASN A 73 -8.64 -2.27 12.36
N THR A 74 -7.60 -1.45 12.21
CA THR A 74 -6.21 -1.94 12.15
C THR A 74 -5.53 -2.07 13.52
N ILE A 75 -6.16 -1.58 14.60
CA ILE A 75 -5.59 -1.57 15.97
C ILE A 75 -5.21 -2.99 16.49
N PRO A 76 -6.00 -4.06 16.27
CA PRO A 76 -5.68 -5.38 16.81
C PRO A 76 -4.52 -6.09 16.09
N VAL A 77 -4.09 -5.58 14.94
CA VAL A 77 -3.06 -6.23 14.13
C VAL A 77 -1.75 -6.28 14.91
N THR A 78 -1.18 -7.48 15.00
CA THR A 78 0.04 -7.75 15.75
C THR A 78 1.27 -7.75 14.85
N VAL A 79 2.45 -7.56 15.46
CA VAL A 79 3.73 -7.68 14.74
C VAL A 79 3.91 -9.10 14.15
N ASP A 80 3.41 -10.15 14.81
CA ASP A 80 3.55 -11.52 14.34
C ASP A 80 2.71 -11.79 13.07
N GLU A 81 1.49 -11.25 13.00
CA GLU A 81 0.67 -11.29 11.79
C GLU A 81 1.35 -10.52 10.64
N MET A 82 1.89 -9.33 10.92
CA MET A 82 2.64 -8.54 9.94
C MET A 82 3.89 -9.27 9.43
N VAL A 83 4.63 -9.97 10.31
CA VAL A 83 5.79 -10.77 9.92
C VAL A 83 5.38 -11.90 8.96
N VAL A 84 4.28 -12.60 9.22
CA VAL A 84 3.80 -13.69 8.35
C VAL A 84 3.39 -13.17 6.98
N ALA A 85 2.59 -12.10 6.93
CA ALA A 85 2.14 -11.51 5.68
C ALA A 85 3.33 -10.96 4.86
N THR A 86 4.24 -10.25 5.54
CA THR A 86 5.46 -9.70 4.91
C THR A 86 6.31 -10.81 4.31
N ARG A 87 6.51 -11.92 5.04
CA ARG A 87 7.25 -13.09 4.55
C ARG A 87 6.61 -13.72 3.32
N SER A 88 5.29 -13.80 3.28
CA SER A 88 4.54 -14.34 2.15
C SER A 88 4.76 -13.49 0.89
N VAL A 89 4.63 -12.17 1.03
CA VAL A 89 4.83 -11.19 -0.06
C VAL A 89 6.29 -11.15 -0.52
N ALA A 90 7.23 -11.00 0.40
CA ALA A 90 8.65 -10.85 0.08
C ALA A 90 9.23 -12.06 -0.68
N ARG A 91 8.80 -13.29 -0.34
CA ARG A 91 9.25 -14.51 -1.02
C ARG A 91 8.74 -14.62 -2.46
N ALA A 92 7.63 -13.99 -2.78
CA ALA A 92 7.01 -14.02 -4.11
C ALA A 92 7.37 -12.82 -4.98
N THR A 93 7.99 -11.79 -4.40
CA THR A 93 8.35 -10.54 -5.08
C THR A 93 9.79 -10.60 -5.59
N LYS A 94 9.99 -10.30 -6.87
CA LYS A 94 11.32 -10.24 -7.49
C LYS A 94 11.77 -8.82 -7.74
N ARG A 95 10.87 -7.93 -8.19
CA ARG A 95 11.20 -6.56 -8.56
C ARG A 95 10.77 -5.52 -7.52
N ALA A 96 9.50 -5.48 -7.15
CA ALA A 96 8.92 -4.39 -6.39
C ALA A 96 9.60 -4.19 -5.03
N LEU A 97 9.65 -2.95 -4.56
CA LEU A 97 10.16 -2.64 -3.22
C LEU A 97 9.08 -2.98 -2.19
N VAL A 98 9.35 -3.98 -1.35
CA VAL A 98 8.39 -4.43 -0.32
C VAL A 98 8.50 -3.53 0.92
N VAL A 99 7.41 -2.86 1.25
CA VAL A 99 7.25 -1.99 2.43
C VAL A 99 6.34 -2.71 3.42
N ALA A 100 6.73 -2.83 4.68
CA ALA A 100 5.88 -3.41 5.72
C ALA A 100 5.48 -2.36 6.76
N ASP A 101 4.21 -2.33 7.14
CA ASP A 101 3.75 -1.44 8.20
C ASP A 101 4.28 -1.86 9.58
N LEU A 102 4.66 -0.87 10.39
CA LEU A 102 4.73 -1.01 11.84
C LEU A 102 3.29 -0.89 12.37
N PRO A 103 2.68 -1.97 12.90
CA PRO A 103 1.31 -1.91 13.38
C PRO A 103 1.23 -1.08 14.68
N PHE A 104 0.02 -0.67 15.05
CA PHE A 104 -0.24 0.12 16.25
C PHE A 104 0.40 -0.50 17.51
N GLY A 105 1.02 0.35 18.34
CA GLY A 105 1.69 -0.02 19.58
C GLY A 105 3.10 -0.60 19.42
N SER A 106 3.63 -0.69 18.19
CA SER A 106 4.92 -1.33 17.91
C SER A 106 6.10 -0.38 17.71
N TYR A 107 5.87 0.95 17.70
CA TYR A 107 6.91 1.94 17.42
C TYR A 107 6.77 3.26 18.19
N GLU A 108 5.61 3.51 18.76
CA GLU A 108 5.22 4.79 19.35
C GLU A 108 5.93 5.05 20.68
N ALA A 109 6.25 4.00 21.45
CA ALA A 109 6.78 4.17 22.80
C ALA A 109 8.24 4.65 22.82
N SER A 110 9.06 4.26 21.82
CA SER A 110 10.44 4.74 21.70
C SER A 110 11.09 4.42 20.35
N PRO A 111 12.16 5.13 19.96
CA PRO A 111 13.02 4.74 18.84
C PRO A 111 13.55 3.30 18.95
N ALA A 112 13.91 2.86 20.15
CA ALA A 112 14.44 1.51 20.39
C ALA A 112 13.38 0.43 20.09
N GLN A 113 12.13 0.67 20.47
CA GLN A 113 11.01 -0.22 20.14
C GLN A 113 10.77 -0.27 18.63
N ALA A 114 10.67 0.88 17.97
CA ALA A 114 10.50 0.98 16.52
C ALA A 114 11.61 0.21 15.78
N HIS A 115 12.85 0.35 16.24
CA HIS A 115 14.00 -0.38 15.73
C HIS A 115 13.87 -1.88 15.91
N ALA A 116 13.55 -2.35 17.12
CA ALA A 116 13.37 -3.78 17.39
C ALA A 116 12.29 -4.40 16.50
N THR A 117 11.13 -3.75 16.37
CA THR A 117 10.04 -4.19 15.48
C THR A 117 10.47 -4.20 14.01
N SER A 118 11.12 -3.13 13.55
CA SER A 118 11.58 -3.02 12.16
C SER A 118 12.59 -4.12 11.81
N VAL A 119 13.50 -4.45 12.73
CA VAL A 119 14.45 -5.56 12.55
C VAL A 119 13.72 -6.88 12.34
N ARG A 120 12.61 -7.15 13.04
CA ARG A 120 11.80 -8.34 12.82
C ARG A 120 11.17 -8.36 11.43
N LEU A 121 10.54 -7.26 11.01
CA LEU A 121 9.91 -7.18 9.68
C LEU A 121 10.93 -7.34 8.53
N LEU A 122 12.15 -6.84 8.70
CA LEU A 122 13.23 -7.04 7.73
C LEU A 122 13.79 -8.47 7.77
N LYS A 123 14.18 -8.98 8.94
CA LYS A 123 14.88 -10.27 9.06
C LYS A 123 13.95 -11.48 8.95
N GLU A 124 12.80 -11.42 9.61
CA GLU A 124 11.82 -12.51 9.63
C GLU A 124 10.80 -12.38 8.50
N GLY A 125 10.45 -11.14 8.14
CA GLY A 125 9.49 -10.83 7.09
C GLY A 125 10.13 -10.65 5.70
N GLY A 126 11.37 -10.19 5.60
CA GLY A 126 12.01 -9.94 4.30
C GLY A 126 11.61 -8.62 3.65
N ALA A 127 11.01 -7.68 4.40
CA ALA A 127 10.75 -6.33 3.89
C ALA A 127 12.04 -5.61 3.45
N ASN A 128 11.92 -4.67 2.52
CA ASN A 128 13.01 -3.77 2.14
C ASN A 128 12.96 -2.44 2.89
N ALA A 129 11.77 -2.03 3.33
CA ALA A 129 11.50 -0.81 4.06
C ALA A 129 10.36 -1.01 5.05
N VAL A 130 10.23 -0.09 6.01
CA VAL A 130 9.07 -0.04 6.92
C VAL A 130 8.26 1.22 6.69
N LYS A 131 6.95 1.18 6.95
CA LYS A 131 6.08 2.36 7.03
C LYS A 131 5.63 2.58 8.48
N LEU A 132 5.58 3.84 8.90
CA LEU A 132 5.07 4.24 10.21
C LEU A 132 4.22 5.50 10.10
N GLU A 133 3.27 5.66 11.01
CA GLU A 133 2.34 6.79 11.03
C GLU A 133 2.78 7.86 12.02
N GLY A 134 2.56 9.12 11.68
CA GLY A 134 2.82 10.25 12.57
C GLY A 134 3.76 11.30 11.99
N GLY A 135 3.70 12.50 12.57
CA GLY A 135 4.47 13.67 12.14
C GLY A 135 5.73 13.91 12.97
N ARG A 136 5.94 15.16 13.41
CA ARG A 136 7.16 15.55 14.17
C ARG A 136 7.47 14.66 15.38
N HIS A 137 6.44 14.14 16.05
CA HIS A 137 6.58 13.34 17.26
C HIS A 137 7.24 11.96 17.04
N VAL A 138 7.29 11.44 15.81
CA VAL A 138 7.98 10.18 15.48
C VAL A 138 9.35 10.38 14.79
N THR A 139 9.85 11.61 14.73
CA THR A 139 11.09 11.89 13.98
C THR A 139 12.33 11.25 14.61
N GLU A 140 12.34 10.99 15.92
CA GLU A 140 13.45 10.28 16.56
C GLU A 140 13.51 8.81 16.15
N GLN A 141 12.35 8.16 15.99
CA GLN A 141 12.19 6.82 15.45
C GLN A 141 12.75 6.78 14.02
N VAL A 142 12.29 7.69 13.16
CA VAL A 142 12.73 7.78 11.75
C VAL A 142 14.24 7.97 11.66
N ARG A 143 14.82 8.87 12.48
CA ARG A 143 16.28 9.10 12.50
C ARG A 143 17.05 7.85 12.90
N LEU A 144 16.62 7.16 13.96
CA LEU A 144 17.31 5.95 14.40
C LEU A 144 17.25 4.85 13.33
N LEU A 145 16.05 4.57 12.81
CA LEU A 145 15.84 3.56 11.76
C LEU A 145 16.71 3.83 10.53
N THR A 146 16.68 5.07 10.03
CA THR A 146 17.43 5.46 8.84
C THR A 146 18.93 5.31 9.05
N ARG A 147 19.48 5.76 10.19
CA ARG A 147 20.91 5.61 10.51
C ARG A 147 21.32 4.14 10.72
N SER A 148 20.39 3.29 11.13
CA SER A 148 20.60 1.83 11.20
C SER A 148 20.51 1.13 9.83
N GLY A 149 20.29 1.88 8.74
CA GLY A 149 20.16 1.32 7.39
C GLY A 149 18.78 0.76 7.07
N ILE A 150 17.74 1.11 7.84
CA ILE A 150 16.35 0.71 7.62
C ILE A 150 15.63 1.86 6.91
N PRO A 151 15.25 1.71 5.63
CA PRO A 151 14.48 2.73 4.93
C PRO A 151 13.08 2.91 5.54
N VAL A 152 12.66 4.15 5.72
CA VAL A 152 11.36 4.49 6.33
C VAL A 152 10.49 5.24 5.34
N VAL A 153 9.28 4.74 5.12
CA VAL A 153 8.19 5.47 4.48
C VAL A 153 7.36 6.14 5.58
N GLY A 154 7.29 7.47 5.59
CA GLY A 154 6.42 8.18 6.52
C GLY A 154 4.95 8.10 6.09
N HIS A 155 4.01 8.29 7.01
CA HIS A 155 2.59 8.39 6.71
C HIS A 155 1.95 9.58 7.46
N LEU A 156 1.40 10.53 6.70
CA LEU A 156 0.67 11.70 7.18
C LEU A 156 -0.71 11.83 6.57
N GLY A 157 -1.52 12.69 7.17
CA GLY A 157 -2.93 12.85 6.83
C GLY A 157 -3.78 12.02 7.78
N LEU A 158 -4.77 11.30 7.26
CA LEU A 158 -5.50 10.32 8.06
C LEU A 158 -4.56 9.15 8.38
N THR A 159 -4.25 8.99 9.66
CA THR A 159 -3.47 7.86 10.18
C THR A 159 -4.43 6.89 10.89
N PRO A 160 -4.87 5.78 10.25
CA PRO A 160 -5.89 4.89 10.78
C PRO A 160 -5.61 4.37 12.19
N GLN A 161 -4.34 4.23 12.59
CA GLN A 161 -3.97 3.79 13.94
C GLN A 161 -4.38 4.80 15.02
N ALA A 162 -4.60 6.06 14.65
CA ALA A 162 -5.09 7.12 15.53
C ALA A 162 -6.62 7.33 15.46
N GLU A 163 -7.39 6.38 14.89
CA GLU A 163 -8.84 6.58 14.67
C GLU A 163 -9.63 6.95 15.93
N ASN A 164 -9.23 6.46 17.11
CA ASN A 164 -9.88 6.75 18.39
C ASN A 164 -9.69 8.20 18.82
N ILE A 165 -8.56 8.82 18.42
CA ILE A 165 -8.29 10.25 18.62
C ILE A 165 -9.01 11.08 17.55
N LEU A 166 -8.99 10.61 16.31
CA LEU A 166 -9.55 11.33 15.16
C LEU A 166 -11.10 11.26 15.07
N GLY A 167 -11.72 10.31 15.76
CA GLY A 167 -13.16 10.08 15.70
C GLY A 167 -13.62 9.56 14.33
N GLY A 168 -12.83 8.65 13.74
CA GLY A 168 -13.09 7.99 12.47
C GLY A 168 -12.40 8.61 11.24
N LYS A 169 -12.76 8.12 10.04
CA LYS A 169 -12.14 8.48 8.76
C LYS A 169 -12.52 9.91 8.33
N ARG A 170 -11.69 10.90 8.68
CA ARG A 170 -11.90 12.32 8.37
C ARG A 170 -10.75 12.89 7.54
N VAL A 171 -11.09 13.80 6.63
CA VAL A 171 -10.11 14.56 5.84
C VAL A 171 -9.25 15.42 6.77
N GLN A 172 -7.93 15.35 6.61
CA GLN A 172 -6.95 16.07 7.43
C GLN A 172 -6.35 17.27 6.68
N GLY A 173 -5.78 18.24 7.42
CA GLY A 173 -5.15 19.42 6.80
C GLY A 173 -6.14 20.44 6.22
N ARG A 174 -7.34 20.56 6.79
CA ARG A 174 -8.32 21.60 6.44
C ARG A 174 -8.07 22.87 7.26
N GLY A 175 -8.05 24.02 6.59
CA GLY A 175 -7.68 25.30 7.20
C GLY A 175 -6.17 25.53 7.14
N GLU A 176 -5.75 26.79 7.15
CA GLU A 176 -4.34 27.17 6.94
C GLU A 176 -3.43 26.62 8.05
N ASP A 177 -3.82 26.74 9.32
CA ASP A 177 -3.03 26.21 10.44
C ASP A 177 -2.77 24.71 10.34
N ALA A 178 -3.80 23.92 10.01
CA ALA A 178 -3.67 22.47 9.85
C ALA A 178 -2.86 22.11 8.60
N ALA A 179 -2.98 22.90 7.54
CA ALA A 179 -2.22 22.72 6.31
C ALA A 179 -0.72 23.01 6.53
N ASP A 180 -0.39 24.02 7.32
CA ASP A 180 0.99 24.38 7.66
C ASP A 180 1.59 23.41 8.67
N ALA A 181 0.80 22.92 9.64
CA ALA A 181 1.21 21.84 10.53
C ALA A 181 1.56 20.56 9.76
N LEU A 182 0.71 20.13 8.82
CA LEU A 182 0.97 18.95 7.97
C LEU A 182 2.23 19.14 7.11
N LEU A 183 2.42 20.33 6.53
CA LEU A 183 3.62 20.64 5.77
C LEU A 183 4.89 20.59 6.65
N ALA A 184 4.82 21.14 7.86
CA ALA A 184 5.93 21.09 8.82
C ALA A 184 6.26 19.65 9.25
N ASP A 185 5.24 18.82 9.48
CA ASP A 185 5.42 17.40 9.77
C ASP A 185 6.06 16.66 8.59
N ALA A 186 5.61 16.95 7.37
CA ALA A 186 6.15 16.34 6.15
C ALA A 186 7.64 16.67 5.94
N VAL A 187 8.02 17.94 6.16
CA VAL A 187 9.43 18.37 6.12
C VAL A 187 10.23 17.71 7.23
N ALA A 188 9.70 17.65 8.45
CA ALA A 188 10.41 17.06 9.59
C ALA A 188 10.70 15.55 9.40
N LEU A 189 9.77 14.80 8.79
CA LEU A 189 9.98 13.40 8.44
C LEU A 189 11.05 13.24 7.35
N ALA A 190 11.01 14.07 6.32
CA ALA A 190 12.02 14.06 5.26
C ALA A 190 13.42 14.40 5.82
N ASP A 191 13.53 15.43 6.66
CA ASP A 191 14.78 15.83 7.33
C ASP A 191 15.28 14.75 8.30
N ALA A 192 14.37 13.97 8.89
CA ALA A 192 14.69 12.83 9.74
C ALA A 192 15.23 11.62 8.96
N GLY A 193 15.08 11.59 7.64
CA GLY A 193 15.61 10.54 6.77
C GLY A 193 14.57 9.62 6.12
N ALA A 194 13.27 9.96 6.19
CA ALA A 194 12.25 9.22 5.46
C ALA A 194 12.58 9.20 3.95
N VAL A 195 12.35 8.06 3.28
CA VAL A 195 12.69 7.86 1.87
C VAL A 195 11.53 8.12 0.92
N ALA A 196 10.31 8.10 1.45
CA ALA A 196 9.07 8.45 0.77
C ALA A 196 8.03 8.84 1.83
N LEU A 197 6.93 9.46 1.39
CA LEU A 197 5.86 9.92 2.29
C LEU A 197 4.48 9.58 1.72
N VAL A 198 3.69 8.79 2.45
CA VAL A 198 2.27 8.59 2.14
C VAL A 198 1.46 9.79 2.66
N LEU A 199 0.55 10.29 1.83
CA LEU A 199 -0.44 11.32 2.17
C LEU A 199 -1.84 10.75 2.00
N GLU A 200 -2.56 10.54 3.11
CA GLU A 200 -3.89 9.95 3.11
C GLU A 200 -5.00 10.97 3.45
N MET A 201 -6.04 11.02 2.62
CA MET A 201 -7.21 11.90 2.80
C MET A 201 -6.83 13.36 3.10
N VAL A 202 -5.92 13.91 2.29
CA VAL A 202 -5.44 15.31 2.36
C VAL A 202 -6.03 16.12 1.19
N PRO A 203 -6.42 17.39 1.37
CA PRO A 203 -6.85 18.26 0.26
C PRO A 203 -5.80 18.30 -0.87
N ALA A 204 -6.26 18.11 -2.11
CA ALA A 204 -5.36 18.02 -3.27
C ALA A 204 -4.40 19.23 -3.43
N PRO A 205 -4.81 20.50 -3.21
CA PRO A 205 -3.88 21.63 -3.27
C PRO A 205 -2.77 21.54 -2.21
N LEU A 206 -3.09 21.05 -1.00
CA LEU A 206 -2.10 20.86 0.06
C LEU A 206 -1.15 19.71 -0.28
N ALA A 207 -1.66 18.58 -0.77
CA ALA A 207 -0.82 17.47 -1.19
C ALA A 207 0.15 17.87 -2.31
N ALA A 208 -0.29 18.66 -3.29
CA ALA A 208 0.57 19.23 -4.32
C ALA A 208 1.65 20.17 -3.74
N ARG A 209 1.26 21.02 -2.77
CA ARG A 209 2.19 21.91 -2.05
C ARG A 209 3.27 21.14 -1.29
N VAL A 210 2.90 20.08 -0.57
CA VAL A 210 3.84 19.18 0.12
C VAL A 210 4.76 18.50 -0.90
N THR A 211 4.18 17.97 -1.98
CA THR A 211 4.93 17.25 -3.03
C THR A 211 6.01 18.12 -3.67
N ALA A 212 5.68 19.38 -3.98
CA ALA A 212 6.61 20.35 -4.54
C ALA A 212 7.71 20.77 -3.54
N ARG A 213 7.43 20.73 -2.23
CA ARG A 213 8.38 21.16 -1.19
C ARG A 213 9.42 20.09 -0.83
N LEU A 214 9.11 18.82 -1.01
CA LEU A 214 9.94 17.69 -0.60
C LEU A 214 10.80 17.15 -1.74
N ALA A 215 12.05 16.80 -1.43
CA ALA A 215 12.94 16.08 -2.36
C ALA A 215 12.60 14.59 -2.49
N ILE A 216 12.02 14.00 -1.44
CA ILE A 216 11.54 12.61 -1.45
C ILE A 216 10.17 12.51 -2.14
N PRO A 217 9.84 11.36 -2.74
CA PRO A 217 8.53 11.15 -3.34
C PRO A 217 7.39 11.12 -2.34
N THR A 218 6.26 11.71 -2.74
CA THR A 218 4.97 11.58 -2.05
C THR A 218 4.08 10.55 -2.76
N ILE A 219 3.35 9.74 -1.99
CA ILE A 219 2.43 8.72 -2.50
C ILE A 219 1.04 9.04 -1.96
N GLY A 220 0.10 9.36 -2.84
CA GLY A 220 -1.25 9.76 -2.46
C GLY A 220 -2.22 8.60 -2.33
N ILE A 221 -3.13 8.70 -1.36
CA ILE A 221 -4.37 7.91 -1.29
C ILE A 221 -5.50 8.83 -0.83
N GLY A 222 -6.39 9.20 -1.76
CA GLY A 222 -7.34 10.29 -1.52
C GLY A 222 -6.68 11.67 -1.33
N ALA A 223 -5.47 11.87 -1.87
CA ALA A 223 -4.72 13.13 -1.84
C ALA A 223 -4.65 13.85 -3.20
N GLY A 224 -5.41 13.38 -4.19
CA GLY A 224 -5.40 13.91 -5.55
C GLY A 224 -4.16 13.51 -6.37
N ALA A 225 -4.13 13.94 -7.64
CA ALA A 225 -3.09 13.58 -8.60
C ALA A 225 -1.80 14.40 -8.47
N GLY A 226 -1.71 15.29 -7.48
CA GLY A 226 -0.55 16.14 -7.25
C GLY A 226 0.66 15.43 -6.63
N CYS A 227 0.50 14.20 -6.12
CA CYS A 227 1.57 13.39 -5.54
C CYS A 227 2.44 12.69 -6.60
N ASP A 228 3.68 12.35 -6.26
CA ASP A 228 4.63 11.64 -7.15
C ASP A 228 4.20 10.19 -7.47
N GLY A 229 3.33 9.61 -6.66
CA GLY A 229 2.73 8.30 -6.88
C GLY A 229 1.36 8.16 -6.25
N GLN A 230 0.77 6.97 -6.38
CA GLN A 230 -0.51 6.62 -5.77
C GLN A 230 -0.45 5.24 -5.12
N VAL A 231 -1.20 5.07 -4.04
CA VAL A 231 -1.45 3.78 -3.39
C VAL A 231 -2.95 3.52 -3.27
N LEU A 232 -3.35 2.27 -3.43
CA LEU A 232 -4.69 1.78 -3.08
C LEU A 232 -4.59 0.44 -2.34
N VAL A 233 -5.57 0.18 -1.49
CA VAL A 233 -5.86 -1.17 -1.02
C VAL A 233 -6.27 -2.00 -2.24
N TRP A 234 -5.60 -3.12 -2.46
CA TRP A 234 -5.78 -3.85 -3.72
C TRP A 234 -7.20 -4.42 -3.89
N LEU A 235 -7.89 -4.75 -2.79
CA LEU A 235 -9.27 -5.23 -2.83
C LEU A 235 -10.22 -4.18 -3.40
N ASP A 236 -10.04 -2.91 -3.01
CA ASP A 236 -10.82 -1.78 -3.53
C ASP A 236 -10.53 -1.56 -5.02
N MET A 237 -9.24 -1.60 -5.39
CA MET A 237 -8.78 -1.46 -6.77
C MET A 237 -9.35 -2.58 -7.66
N ALA A 238 -9.36 -3.82 -7.18
CA ALA A 238 -9.78 -5.00 -7.92
C ALA A 238 -11.30 -5.26 -7.89
N GLY A 239 -12.08 -4.48 -7.13
CA GLY A 239 -13.52 -4.69 -7.00
C GLY A 239 -13.87 -6.01 -6.32
N MET A 240 -13.20 -6.32 -5.20
CA MET A 240 -13.47 -7.55 -4.44
C MET A 240 -14.78 -7.48 -3.64
N ALA A 241 -15.19 -6.29 -3.20
CA ALA A 241 -16.40 -6.07 -2.42
C ALA A 241 -17.33 -5.04 -3.09
N ASP A 242 -18.61 -5.10 -2.73
CA ASP A 242 -19.66 -4.21 -3.27
C ASP A 242 -19.51 -2.75 -2.83
N TRP A 243 -18.86 -2.51 -1.69
CA TRP A 243 -18.54 -1.17 -1.20
C TRP A 243 -17.05 -0.87 -1.41
N ALA A 244 -16.73 0.39 -1.72
CA ALA A 244 -15.35 0.88 -1.77
C ALA A 244 -15.29 2.37 -1.33
N PRO A 245 -14.16 2.86 -0.79
CA PRO A 245 -14.01 4.26 -0.39
C PRO A 245 -14.18 5.22 -1.58
N ARG A 246 -14.70 6.43 -1.34
CA ARG A 246 -14.96 7.43 -2.41
C ARG A 246 -13.72 7.82 -3.22
N PHE A 247 -12.53 7.76 -2.63
CA PHE A 247 -11.28 8.07 -3.33
C PHE A 247 -10.77 6.92 -4.20
N SER A 248 -11.32 5.72 -4.04
CA SER A 248 -10.94 4.55 -4.82
C SER A 248 -11.68 4.52 -6.14
N ARG A 249 -11.05 3.90 -7.14
CA ARG A 249 -11.67 3.54 -8.41
C ARG A 249 -11.51 2.04 -8.57
N ARG A 250 -12.56 1.35 -9.02
CA ARG A 250 -12.46 -0.04 -9.47
C ARG A 250 -11.82 -0.10 -10.85
N PHE A 251 -10.80 -0.94 -10.98
CA PHE A 251 -10.11 -1.26 -12.22
C PHE A 251 -10.43 -2.69 -12.69
N GLY A 252 -11.18 -3.46 -11.90
CA GLY A 252 -11.71 -4.78 -12.24
C GLY A 252 -12.92 -5.16 -11.38
N GLU A 253 -13.50 -6.32 -11.67
CA GLU A 253 -14.63 -6.93 -10.94
C GLU A 253 -14.25 -8.36 -10.51
N VAL A 254 -13.13 -8.47 -9.79
CA VAL A 254 -12.54 -9.77 -9.42
C VAL A 254 -13.43 -10.52 -8.43
N GLY A 255 -14.13 -9.80 -7.53
CA GLY A 255 -15.09 -10.42 -6.60
C GLY A 255 -16.24 -11.11 -7.34
N ALA A 256 -16.79 -10.47 -8.37
CA ALA A 256 -17.85 -11.04 -9.19
C ALA A 256 -17.37 -12.29 -9.97
N ALA A 257 -16.16 -12.24 -10.52
CA ALA A 257 -15.55 -13.39 -11.20
C ALA A 257 -15.34 -14.57 -10.24
N LEU A 258 -14.90 -14.32 -9.00
CA LEU A 258 -14.75 -15.35 -7.98
C LEU A 258 -16.11 -15.95 -7.56
N ALA A 259 -17.14 -15.12 -7.43
CA ALA A 259 -18.49 -15.56 -7.12
C ALA A 259 -19.07 -16.46 -8.22
N GLU A 260 -18.88 -16.10 -9.49
CA GLU A 260 -19.27 -16.92 -10.64
C GLU A 260 -18.53 -18.26 -10.63
N ALA A 261 -17.21 -18.25 -10.50
CA ALA A 261 -16.41 -19.48 -10.46
C ALA A 261 -16.85 -20.42 -9.34
N THR A 262 -17.13 -19.87 -8.15
CA THR A 262 -17.63 -20.63 -7.00
C THR A 262 -19.00 -21.25 -7.27
N ARG A 263 -19.92 -20.49 -7.87
CA ARG A 263 -21.25 -21.00 -8.23
C ARG A 263 -21.16 -22.08 -9.31
N ALA A 264 -20.34 -21.88 -10.34
CA ALA A 264 -20.13 -22.86 -11.41
C ALA A 264 -19.55 -24.17 -10.87
N TYR A 265 -18.51 -24.10 -10.02
CA TYR A 265 -17.95 -25.27 -9.35
C TYR A 265 -19.00 -25.99 -8.50
N GLY A 266 -19.75 -25.26 -7.68
CA GLY A 266 -20.82 -25.84 -6.87
C GLY A 266 -21.95 -26.46 -7.70
N ALA A 267 -22.25 -25.94 -8.89
CA ALA A 267 -23.22 -26.55 -9.80
C ALA A 267 -22.69 -27.86 -10.39
N ALA A 268 -21.42 -27.87 -10.83
CA ALA A 268 -20.79 -29.05 -11.42
C ALA A 268 -20.67 -30.22 -10.42
N VAL A 269 -20.37 -29.92 -9.16
CA VAL A 269 -20.35 -30.94 -8.09
C VAL A 269 -21.77 -31.49 -7.84
N ARG A 270 -22.77 -30.61 -7.70
CA ARG A 270 -24.14 -31.05 -7.36
C ARG A 270 -24.82 -31.86 -8.47
N ASN A 271 -24.51 -31.58 -9.73
CA ASN A 271 -25.07 -32.32 -10.86
C ASN A 271 -24.20 -33.53 -11.29
N GLY A 272 -23.09 -33.80 -10.61
CA GLY A 272 -22.21 -34.93 -10.89
C GLY A 272 -21.37 -34.80 -12.15
N SER A 273 -21.30 -33.62 -12.78
CA SER A 273 -20.39 -33.39 -13.92
C SER A 273 -18.94 -33.17 -13.50
N PHE A 274 -18.68 -32.87 -12.22
CA PHE A 274 -17.34 -32.85 -11.63
C PHE A 274 -17.24 -33.73 -10.37
N PRO A 275 -16.17 -34.54 -10.20
CA PRO A 275 -15.08 -34.75 -11.17
C PRO A 275 -15.53 -35.57 -12.39
N GLY A 276 -15.03 -35.20 -13.57
CA GLY A 276 -15.16 -36.00 -14.80
C GLY A 276 -14.12 -37.12 -14.89
N PRO A 277 -14.20 -38.01 -15.91
CA PRO A 277 -13.21 -39.07 -16.13
C PRO A 277 -11.77 -38.57 -16.23
N GLU A 278 -11.54 -37.42 -16.87
CA GLU A 278 -10.23 -36.78 -17.01
C GLU A 278 -9.65 -36.25 -15.68
N HIS A 279 -10.49 -36.15 -14.64
CA HIS A 279 -10.13 -35.72 -13.29
C HIS A 279 -10.09 -36.91 -12.30
N THR A 280 -10.21 -38.14 -12.79
CA THR A 280 -10.30 -39.36 -11.98
C THR A 280 -9.12 -40.30 -12.29
N TYR A 281 -8.51 -40.88 -11.25
CA TYR A 281 -7.42 -41.84 -11.39
C TYR A 281 -7.95 -43.27 -11.22
N GLY A 282 -7.56 -44.18 -12.10
CA GLY A 282 -7.88 -45.62 -12.00
C GLY A 282 -6.92 -46.39 -11.09
N GLU A 283 -7.18 -47.68 -10.90
CA GLU A 283 -6.25 -48.64 -10.28
C GLU A 283 -5.02 -48.93 -11.15
#